data_AF-A0A2V9J2S7-F1
#
_entry.id   AF-A0A2V9J2S7-F1
#
_cell.length_a   1.000
_cell.length_b   1.000
_cell.length_c   1.000
_cell.angle_alpha   90.00
_cell.angle_beta   90.00
_cell.angle_gamma   90.00
#
_symmetry.space_group_name_H-M   'P 1'
#
loop_
_entity.id
_entity.type
_entity.pdbx_description
1 polymer ?
#
loop_
_entity_poly.entity_id
_entity_poly.type
_entity_poly.pdbx_seq_one_letter_code
_entity_poly.pdbx_strand_id
1 'polypeptide(L)'
;MSVDEQNAIRDGIDENLGYEPTVETHNRKKLRPNETAEWELKIGKFRVFYDVDEAVRLVVIDAIAEKRRDLLFFQGEEGEI
;
A
#
# COMPACT_ATOMS: atom_id res chain seq x y z
N MET A 1 -14.96 2.48 5.39
CA MET A 1 -13.73 2.89 6.11
C MET A 1 -14.10 4.01 7.06
N SER A 2 -13.75 3.90 8.33
CA SER A 2 -13.95 4.95 9.32
C SER A 2 -12.86 6.04 9.21
N VAL A 3 -13.07 7.18 9.88
CA VAL A 3 -12.06 8.26 9.96
C VAL A 3 -10.81 7.78 10.70
N ASP A 4 -10.96 6.98 11.75
CA ASP A 4 -9.81 6.44 12.50
C ASP A 4 -8.98 5.49 11.64
N GLU A 5 -9.63 4.68 10.81
CA GLU A 5 -8.95 3.82 9.83
C GLU A 5 -8.19 4.66 8.79
N GLN A 6 -8.79 5.75 8.29
CA GLN A 6 -8.11 6.65 7.36
C GLN A 6 -6.86 7.30 7.99
N ASN A 7 -6.96 7.77 9.24
CA ASN A 7 -5.83 8.35 9.94
C ASN A 7 -4.70 7.33 10.15
N ALA A 8 -5.04 6.11 10.60
CA ALA A 8 -4.06 5.04 10.79
C ALA A 8 -3.35 4.66 9.47
N ILE A 9 -4.06 4.67 8.34
CA ILE A 9 -3.45 4.44 7.03
C ILE A 9 -2.50 5.58 6.67
N ARG A 10 -2.93 6.84 6.84
CA ARG A 10 -2.10 8.01 6.52
C ARG A 10 -0.82 8.03 7.35
N ASP A 11 -0.94 7.86 8.65
CA ASP A 11 0.20 7.86 9.57
C ASP A 11 1.16 6.70 9.23
N GLY A 12 0.63 5.52 8.91
CA GLY A 12 1.44 4.38 8.50
C GLY A 12 2.14 4.57 7.15
N ILE A 13 1.52 5.28 6.20
CA ILE A 13 2.17 5.68 4.94
C ILE A 13 3.34 6.62 5.23
N ASP A 14 3.11 7.68 6.02
CA ASP A 14 4.15 8.66 6.34
C ASP A 14 5.34 7.99 7.06
N GLU A 15 5.08 7.12 8.03
CA GLU A 15 6.10 6.39 8.78
C GLU A 15 6.93 5.44 7.89
N ASN A 16 6.29 4.74 6.94
CA ASN A 16 6.94 3.68 6.19
C ASN A 16 7.52 4.13 4.83
N LEU A 17 6.98 5.18 4.22
CA LEU A 17 7.37 5.60 2.86
C LEU A 17 8.18 6.90 2.84
N GLY A 18 8.28 7.60 3.96
CA GLY A 18 9.06 8.85 4.07
C GLY A 18 10.59 8.67 3.91
N TYR A 19 11.11 7.47 4.12
CA TYR A 19 12.53 7.16 3.96
C TYR A 19 12.73 5.77 3.34
N GLU A 20 13.44 5.73 2.21
CA GLU A 20 13.77 4.49 1.46
C GLU A 20 12.54 3.61 1.12
N PRO A 21 11.53 4.15 0.38
CA PRO A 21 10.30 3.43 0.06
C PRO A 21 10.51 2.21 -0.85
N THR A 22 11.65 2.11 -1.53
CA THR A 22 12.03 0.99 -2.40
C THR A 22 12.93 -0.05 -1.72
N VAL A 23 13.12 0.04 -0.40
CA VAL A 23 13.82 -0.98 0.39
C VAL A 23 12.79 -1.94 1.00
N GLU A 24 12.96 -3.24 0.71
CA GLU A 24 12.12 -4.30 1.27
C GLU A 24 12.25 -4.36 2.80
N THR A 25 11.11 -4.56 3.46
CA THR A 25 11.02 -4.75 4.92
C THR A 25 9.98 -5.83 5.21
N HIS A 26 9.69 -6.08 6.48
CA HIS A 26 8.57 -6.95 6.85
C HIS A 26 7.22 -6.43 6.31
N ASN A 27 7.06 -5.10 6.29
CA ASN A 27 5.83 -4.42 5.89
C ASN A 27 5.82 -4.00 4.42
N ARG A 28 6.97 -3.84 3.77
CA ARG A 28 7.09 -3.47 2.35
C ARG A 28 7.64 -4.62 1.53
N LYS A 29 6.92 -5.00 0.49
CA LYS A 29 7.29 -6.11 -0.39
C LYS A 29 7.23 -5.67 -1.84
N LYS A 30 8.25 -6.02 -2.62
CA LYS A 30 8.18 -5.86 -4.07
C LYS A 30 7.25 -6.90 -4.65
N LEU A 31 6.30 -6.46 -5.45
CA LEU A 31 5.34 -7.32 -6.11
C LEU A 31 5.96 -7.99 -7.35
N ARG A 32 5.31 -9.06 -7.80
CA ARG A 32 5.58 -9.58 -9.15
C ARG A 32 5.03 -8.57 -10.16
N PRO A 33 5.60 -8.49 -11.38
CA PRO A 33 5.09 -7.61 -12.42
C PRO A 33 3.57 -7.78 -12.59
N ASN A 34 2.84 -6.68 -12.50
CA ASN A 34 1.38 -6.57 -12.65
C ASN A 34 1.05 -5.18 -13.21
N GLU A 35 -0.24 -4.90 -13.48
CA GLU A 35 -0.68 -3.65 -14.11
C GLU A 35 -1.02 -2.53 -13.12
N THR A 36 -0.97 -2.81 -11.81
CA THR A 36 -1.49 -1.92 -10.77
C THR A 36 -0.39 -1.19 -10.02
N ALA A 37 0.64 -1.89 -9.52
CA ALA A 37 1.71 -1.30 -8.73
C ALA A 37 2.92 -2.23 -8.59
N GLU A 38 4.10 -1.67 -8.37
CA GLU A 38 5.34 -2.41 -8.11
C GLU A 38 5.51 -2.85 -6.65
N TRP A 39 4.86 -2.16 -5.69
CA TRP A 39 5.07 -2.39 -4.26
C TRP A 39 3.77 -2.57 -3.48
N GLU A 40 3.84 -3.38 -2.42
CA GLU A 40 2.81 -3.52 -1.39
C GLU A 40 3.38 -3.08 -0.04
N LEU A 41 2.69 -2.15 0.63
CA LEU A 41 2.87 -1.81 2.04
C LEU A 41 1.73 -2.39 2.88
N LYS A 42 2.08 -3.04 4.00
CA LYS A 42 1.14 -3.60 4.98
C LYS A 42 0.97 -2.65 6.15
N ILE A 43 -0.28 -2.22 6.40
CA ILE A 43 -0.66 -1.42 7.57
C ILE A 43 -1.81 -2.14 8.28
N GLY A 44 -1.47 -3.00 9.24
CA GLY A 44 -2.45 -3.88 9.88
C GLY A 44 -3.23 -4.72 8.86
N LYS A 45 -4.56 -4.53 8.82
CA LYS A 45 -5.44 -5.20 7.86
C LYS A 45 -5.45 -4.55 6.47
N PHE A 46 -4.82 -3.39 6.28
CA PHE A 46 -4.80 -2.69 5.01
C PHE A 46 -3.57 -3.07 4.18
N ARG A 47 -3.74 -3.03 2.87
CA ARG A 47 -2.69 -3.15 1.85
C ARG A 47 -2.71 -1.89 1.01
N VAL A 48 -1.60 -1.18 1.00
CA VAL A 48 -1.38 0.03 0.23
C VAL A 48 -0.46 -0.35 -0.92
N PHE A 49 -0.95 -0.17 -2.14
CA PHE A 49 -0.23 -0.47 -3.36
C PHE A 49 0.30 0.84 -3.93
N TYR A 50 1.58 0.87 -4.26
CA TYR A 50 2.25 2.10 -4.64
C TYR A 50 3.40 1.88 -5.62
N ASP A 51 3.66 2.94 -6.38
CA ASP A 51 4.83 3.12 -7.22
C ASP A 51 5.73 4.24 -6.69
N VAL A 52 7.02 4.17 -7.07
CA VAL A 52 8.01 5.20 -6.71
C VAL A 52 8.69 5.70 -7.97
N ASP A 53 8.54 7.00 -8.24
CA ASP A 53 9.41 7.71 -9.16
C ASP A 53 10.61 8.25 -8.38
N GLU A 54 11.73 7.52 -8.45
CA GLU A 54 12.97 7.89 -7.75
C GLU A 54 13.61 9.17 -8.33
N ALA A 55 13.35 9.52 -9.59
CA ALA A 55 13.94 10.68 -10.24
C ALA A 55 13.38 11.99 -9.66
N VAL A 56 12.07 12.02 -9.37
CA VAL A 56 11.42 13.17 -8.72
C VAL A 56 11.11 12.95 -7.24
N ARG A 57 11.51 11.80 -6.67
CA ARG A 57 11.25 11.40 -5.28
C ARG A 57 9.76 11.46 -4.93
N LEU A 58 8.94 10.89 -5.82
CA LEU A 58 7.49 10.84 -5.67
C LEU A 58 7.06 9.42 -5.38
N VAL A 59 6.20 9.26 -4.37
CA VAL A 59 5.48 8.02 -4.10
C VAL A 59 4.04 8.23 -4.55
N VAL A 60 3.56 7.36 -5.43
CA VAL A 60 2.18 7.37 -5.94
C VAL A 60 1.43 6.21 -5.29
N ILE A 61 0.32 6.50 -4.64
CA ILE A 61 -0.55 5.46 -4.06
C ILE A 61 -1.61 5.08 -5.09
N ASP A 62 -1.45 3.91 -5.71
CA ASP A 62 -2.33 3.44 -6.79
C ASP A 62 -3.63 2.84 -6.27
N ALA A 63 -3.56 2.09 -5.16
CA ALA A 63 -4.74 1.47 -4.58
C ALA A 63 -4.59 1.18 -3.07
N ILE A 64 -5.72 1.10 -2.38
CA ILE A 64 -5.79 0.69 -0.97
C ILE A 64 -6.87 -0.38 -0.82
N ALA A 65 -6.49 -1.54 -0.32
CA ALA A 65 -7.38 -2.65 -0.04
C ALA A 65 -7.47 -2.97 1.46
N GLU A 66 -8.65 -3.40 1.92
CA GLU A 66 -8.81 -4.11 3.18
C GLU A 66 -8.61 -5.61 2.94
N LYS A 67 -7.63 -6.22 3.60
CA LYS A 67 -7.42 -7.66 3.55
C LYS A 67 -8.31 -8.36 4.56
N ARG A 68 -9.14 -9.30 4.09
CA ARG A 68 -9.99 -10.15 4.92
C ARG A 68 -9.69 -11.60 4.59
N ARG A 69 -8.92 -12.28 5.47
CA ARG A 69 -8.32 -13.59 5.21
C ARG A 69 -7.45 -13.51 3.94
N ASP A 70 -7.78 -14.28 2.91
CA ASP A 70 -7.02 -14.32 1.67
C ASP A 70 -7.49 -13.30 0.63
N LEU A 71 -8.67 -12.70 0.84
CA LEU A 71 -9.30 -11.77 -0.09
C LEU A 71 -8.86 -10.32 0.11
N LEU A 72 -8.83 -9.55 -0.97
CA LEU A 72 -8.64 -8.10 -0.96
C LEU A 72 -9.96 -7.41 -1.32
N PHE A 73 -10.32 -6.39 -0.55
CA PHE A 73 -11.51 -5.59 -0.81
C PHE A 73 -11.12 -4.14 -1.10
N PHE A 74 -11.41 -3.68 -2.31
CA PHE A 74 -11.22 -2.30 -2.76
C PHE A 74 -12.57 -1.59 -2.73
N GLN A 75 -12.69 -0.54 -1.92
CA GLN A 75 -13.95 0.19 -1.72
C GLN A 75 -15.17 -0.68 -1.35
N GLY A 76 -14.93 -1.88 -0.79
CA GLY A 76 -15.98 -2.83 -0.41
C GLY A 76 -16.23 -3.95 -1.41
N GLU A 77 -15.66 -3.87 -2.61
CA GLU A 77 -15.73 -4.89 -3.65
C GLU A 77 -14.50 -5.79 -3.61
N GLU A 78 -14.68 -7.10 -3.79
CA GLU A 78 -13.58 -8.04 -3.90
C GLU A 78 -12.78 -7.79 -5.19
N GLY A 79 -11.45 -7.88 -5.11
CA GLY A 79 -10.58 -7.70 -6.27
C GLY A 79 -9.22 -8.35 -6.11
N GLU A 80 -8.44 -8.25 -7.18
CA GLU A 80 -7.07 -8.77 -7.29
C GLU A 80 -6.12 -7.63 -7.70
N ILE A 81 -4.81 -7.89 -7.60
CA ILE A 81 -3.74 -7.00 -8.04
C ILE A 81 -2.90 -7.65 -9.14
#